data_AF-A0A4V6QB33-F1
#
_entry.id   AF-A0A4V6QB33-F1
#
_cell.length_a   1.000
_cell.length_b   1.000
_cell.length_c   1.000
_cell.angle_alpha   90.00
_cell.angle_beta   90.00
_cell.angle_gamma   90.00
#
_symmetry.space_group_name_H-M   'P 1'
#
loop_
_entity.id
_entity.type
_entity.pdbx_description
1 polymer ?
#
loop_
_entity_poly.entity_id
_entity_poly.type
_entity_poly.pdbx_seq_one_letter_code
_entity_poly.pdbx_strand_id
1 'polypeptide(L)'
;MRTLKIKDLTLDELELLEQDLHENGEKSDYGFYMQLMIVYETMYKKLRSLARNSGPEYDDALQYTKKLLVSHLIKFGAYIKMNHFKDDGDAVESLIKAIGLEQKLPIAYYRLGFLAYKHGKYGSAVRYFQQALNRQLLNDPRYALNQQQEFHAHMYLANSALYVASQTYETMENLPYFQEEQLPNPELSPLFETLSSNEKYLQNHAFYKITKNKTETCSKEACEDLYENSEPNELVLYFNDRENILLFNGEEVIITPTQANMIRHFLLSSSKENPCTRITMRYFYGRTGSDGEVKKNTFIKSIERLRVTLRSIDIPEIIDVTQYRGETAYYFNESVPFTVLFRVDEAFANEYVN
;
A
#
# COMPACT_ATOMS: atom_id res chain seq x y z
N MET A 1 -5.03 25.56 26.70
CA MET A 1 -4.30 25.74 25.42
C MET A 1 -5.33 25.76 24.30
N ARG A 2 -5.47 26.88 23.57
CA ARG A 2 -6.41 26.98 22.44
C ARG A 2 -5.94 26.03 21.33
N THR A 3 -6.80 25.10 20.92
CA THR A 3 -6.62 24.26 19.74
C THR A 3 -6.59 25.15 18.51
N LEU A 4 -5.39 25.55 18.06
CA LEU A 4 -5.20 26.12 16.73
C LEU A 4 -5.73 25.11 15.71
N LYS A 5 -6.65 25.52 14.85
CA LYS A 5 -7.13 24.65 13.78
C LYS A 5 -6.00 24.53 12.76
N ILE A 6 -5.66 23.31 12.30
CA ILE A 6 -4.60 23.07 11.30
C ILE A 6 -4.67 24.02 10.10
N LYS A 7 -5.88 24.44 9.70
CA LYS A 7 -6.13 25.40 8.61
C LYS A 7 -5.47 26.78 8.81
N ASP A 8 -5.30 27.18 10.07
CA ASP A 8 -4.79 28.49 10.45
C ASP A 8 -3.25 28.53 10.49
N LEU A 9 -2.59 27.36 10.45
CA LEU A 9 -1.12 27.25 10.51
C LEU A 9 -0.45 27.83 9.24
N THR A 10 0.74 28.40 9.40
CA THR A 10 1.62 28.81 8.28
C THR A 10 2.22 27.58 7.58
N LEU A 11 2.90 27.79 6.44
CA LEU A 11 3.62 26.68 5.79
C LEU A 11 4.73 26.13 6.67
N ASP A 12 5.52 27.00 7.30
CA ASP A 12 6.60 26.60 8.22
C ASP A 12 6.05 25.82 9.41
N GLU A 13 4.91 26.24 9.98
CA GLU A 13 4.25 25.53 11.09
C GLU A 13 3.72 24.16 10.64
N LEU A 14 3.22 24.04 9.39
CA LEU A 14 2.79 22.76 8.83
C LEU A 14 3.96 21.82 8.56
N GLU A 15 5.11 22.34 8.12
CA GLU A 15 6.34 21.57 7.93
C GLU A 15 6.90 21.06 9.26
N LEU A 16 6.89 21.88 10.30
CA LEU A 16 7.26 21.46 11.66
C LEU A 16 6.32 20.37 12.19
N LEU A 17 5.01 20.51 11.94
CA LEU A 17 4.02 19.51 12.34
C LEU A 17 4.20 18.19 11.57
N GLU A 18 4.47 18.25 10.27
CA GLU A 18 4.79 17.07 9.46
C GLU A 18 6.03 16.33 10.02
N GLN A 19 7.09 17.07 10.33
CA GLN A 19 8.31 16.49 10.89
C GLN A 19 8.06 15.84 12.26
N ASP A 20 7.33 16.50 13.15
CA ASP A 20 6.98 15.94 14.46
C ASP A 20 6.13 14.67 14.32
N LEU A 21 5.20 14.64 13.36
CA LEU A 21 4.42 13.45 13.05
C LEU A 21 5.35 12.29 12.65
N HIS A 22 6.28 12.48 11.71
CA HIS A 22 7.21 11.41 11.32
C HIS A 22 8.17 10.99 12.44
N GLU A 23 8.58 11.91 13.32
CA GLU A 23 9.53 11.60 14.39
C GLU A 23 8.89 10.91 15.59
N ASN A 24 7.69 11.36 16.00
CA ASN A 24 7.06 11.05 17.29
C ASN A 24 5.60 10.59 17.17
N GLY A 25 4.97 10.79 16.01
CA GLY A 25 3.53 10.62 15.81
C GLY A 25 3.10 9.23 15.36
N GLU A 26 3.98 8.41 14.79
CA GLU A 26 3.59 7.08 14.35
C GLU A 26 3.40 6.15 15.56
N LYS A 27 2.14 5.87 15.84
CA LYS A 27 1.68 4.77 16.68
C LYS A 27 0.98 3.76 15.78
N SER A 28 0.71 2.56 16.29
CA SER A 28 -0.09 1.54 15.60
C SER A 28 -1.57 1.93 15.42
N ASP A 29 -1.91 3.22 15.52
CA ASP A 29 -3.28 3.73 15.47
C ASP A 29 -3.60 4.52 14.18
N TYR A 30 -4.89 4.60 13.88
CA TYR A 30 -5.45 5.22 12.68
C TYR A 30 -5.18 6.75 12.59
N GLY A 31 -4.93 7.40 13.73
CA GLY A 31 -4.87 8.86 13.84
C GLY A 31 -3.67 9.47 13.12
N PHE A 32 -2.56 8.73 13.02
CA PHE A 32 -1.31 9.22 12.44
C PHE A 32 -1.43 9.54 10.93
N TYR A 33 -1.84 8.57 10.12
CA TYR A 33 -1.91 8.75 8.67
C TYR A 33 -2.99 9.75 8.24
N MET A 34 -4.11 9.79 8.98
CA MET A 34 -5.12 10.83 8.78
C MET A 34 -4.58 12.23 9.04
N GLN A 35 -3.79 12.41 10.10
CA GLN A 35 -3.16 13.69 10.40
C GLN A 35 -2.19 14.11 9.30
N LEU A 36 -1.32 13.20 8.83
CA LEU A 36 -0.43 13.47 7.70
C LEU A 36 -1.20 13.86 6.44
N MET A 37 -2.27 13.15 6.09
CA MET A 37 -3.12 13.50 4.96
C MET A 37 -3.69 14.91 5.10
N ILE A 38 -4.21 15.28 6.27
CA ILE A 38 -4.77 16.61 6.54
C ILE A 38 -3.68 17.69 6.43
N VAL A 39 -2.46 17.42 6.92
CA VAL A 39 -1.31 18.32 6.82
C VAL A 39 -0.96 18.55 5.35
N TYR A 40 -0.71 17.50 4.58
CA TYR A 40 -0.36 17.66 3.16
C TYR A 40 -1.49 18.29 2.33
N GLU A 41 -2.75 17.99 2.61
CA GLU A 41 -3.88 18.61 1.94
C GLU A 41 -3.94 20.12 2.23
N THR A 42 -3.67 20.51 3.47
CA THR A 42 -3.63 21.92 3.89
C THR A 42 -2.45 22.65 3.24
N MET A 43 -1.26 22.04 3.24
CA MET A 43 -0.08 22.57 2.56
C MET A 43 -0.33 22.73 1.06
N TYR A 44 -0.91 21.72 0.40
CA TYR A 44 -1.22 21.75 -1.02
C TYR A 44 -2.18 22.90 -1.37
N LYS A 45 -3.23 23.11 -0.57
CA LYS A 45 -4.18 24.22 -0.76
C LYS A 45 -3.50 25.59 -0.63
N LYS A 46 -2.63 25.77 0.37
CA LYS A 46 -1.88 27.02 0.59
C LYS A 46 -0.89 27.28 -0.54
N LEU A 47 -0.07 26.29 -0.89
CA LEU A 47 0.89 26.36 -1.99
C LEU A 47 0.22 26.64 -3.33
N ARG A 48 -0.94 26.02 -3.60
CA ARG A 48 -1.72 26.28 -4.81
C ARG A 48 -2.22 27.73 -4.88
N SER A 49 -2.62 28.30 -3.74
CA SER A 49 -3.01 29.72 -3.66
C SER A 49 -1.82 30.64 -3.90
N LEU A 50 -0.66 30.34 -3.28
CA LEU A 50 0.57 31.11 -3.44
C LEU A 50 1.12 31.06 -4.86
N ALA A 51 1.20 29.87 -5.48
CA ALA A 51 1.62 29.72 -6.87
C ALA A 51 0.75 30.54 -7.84
N ARG A 52 -0.57 30.63 -7.56
CA ARG A 52 -1.49 31.45 -8.35
C ARG A 52 -1.26 32.97 -8.19
N ASN A 53 -0.85 33.42 -7.01
CA ASN A 53 -0.79 34.85 -6.67
C ASN A 53 0.63 35.45 -6.76
N SER A 54 1.65 34.66 -6.48
CA SER A 54 3.05 35.09 -6.32
C SER A 54 3.98 34.53 -7.41
N GLY A 55 3.46 33.73 -8.34
CA GLY A 55 4.20 33.24 -9.50
C GLY A 55 4.93 31.90 -9.26
N PRO A 56 5.85 31.52 -10.17
CA PRO A 56 6.41 30.17 -10.28
C PRO A 56 7.36 29.76 -9.14
N GLU A 57 7.69 30.68 -8.21
CA GLU A 57 8.54 30.40 -7.04
C GLU A 57 8.03 29.23 -6.19
N TYR A 58 6.70 29.03 -6.15
CA TYR A 58 6.08 27.97 -5.37
C TYR A 58 5.79 26.69 -6.16
N ASP A 59 6.09 26.65 -7.46
CA ASP A 59 5.70 25.53 -8.32
C ASP A 59 6.41 24.23 -7.90
N ASP A 60 7.71 24.28 -7.60
CA ASP A 60 8.46 23.09 -7.16
C ASP A 60 7.94 22.54 -5.84
N ALA A 61 7.73 23.41 -4.85
CA ALA A 61 7.16 23.04 -3.56
C ALA A 61 5.74 22.48 -3.71
N LEU A 62 4.92 23.09 -4.58
CA LEU A 62 3.57 22.63 -4.89
C LEU A 62 3.58 21.23 -5.53
N GLN A 63 4.44 20.99 -6.53
CA GLN A 63 4.56 19.69 -7.18
C GLN A 63 5.08 18.63 -6.22
N TYR A 64 6.04 18.96 -5.37
CA TYR A 64 6.56 18.05 -4.37
C TYR A 64 5.49 17.68 -3.34
N THR A 65 4.76 18.66 -2.79
CA THR A 65 3.62 18.40 -1.89
C THR A 65 2.52 17.59 -2.57
N LYS A 66 2.21 17.86 -3.85
CA LYS A 66 1.24 17.07 -4.61
C LYS A 66 1.69 15.60 -4.68
N LYS A 67 2.96 15.33 -4.96
CA LYS A 67 3.51 13.97 -4.99
C LYS A 67 3.41 13.27 -3.63
N LEU A 68 3.73 13.97 -2.55
CA LEU A 68 3.60 13.43 -1.18
C LEU A 68 2.13 13.14 -0.85
N LEU A 69 1.23 14.07 -1.13
CA LEU A 69 -0.21 13.92 -0.90
C LEU A 69 -0.78 12.73 -1.69
N VAL A 70 -0.48 12.62 -2.99
CA VAL A 70 -0.90 11.49 -3.82
C VAL A 70 -0.36 10.17 -3.26
N SER A 71 0.91 10.11 -2.87
CA SER A 71 1.50 8.92 -2.28
C SER A 71 0.79 8.51 -0.98
N HIS A 72 0.51 9.47 -0.10
CA HIS A 72 -0.18 9.21 1.16
C HIS A 72 -1.64 8.80 0.95
N LEU A 73 -2.38 9.43 0.02
CA LEU A 73 -3.75 9.04 -0.31
C LEU A 73 -3.82 7.59 -0.83
N ILE A 74 -2.87 7.16 -1.67
CA ILE A 74 -2.79 5.79 -2.17
C ILE A 74 -2.41 4.80 -1.04
N LYS A 75 -1.43 5.15 -0.21
CA LYS A 75 -0.99 4.31 0.93
C LYS A 75 -2.06 4.20 2.01
N PHE A 76 -2.74 5.30 2.32
CA PHE A 76 -3.79 5.37 3.33
C PHE A 76 -4.99 4.47 2.97
N GLY A 77 -5.35 4.37 1.68
CA GLY A 77 -6.38 3.42 1.21
C GLY A 77 -6.04 1.93 1.42
N ALA A 78 -4.76 1.58 1.57
CA ALA A 78 -4.35 0.23 1.99
C ALA A 78 -4.42 0.07 3.51
N TYR A 79 -3.98 1.09 4.26
CA TYR A 79 -3.93 1.08 5.72
C TYR A 79 -5.32 1.05 6.41
N ILE A 80 -6.37 1.63 5.80
CA ILE A 80 -7.74 1.57 6.36
C ILE A 80 -8.27 0.13 6.47
N LYS A 81 -7.78 -0.79 5.64
CA LYS A 81 -8.15 -2.21 5.74
C LYS A 81 -7.64 -2.85 7.03
N MET A 82 -6.57 -2.30 7.60
CA MET A 82 -5.86 -2.81 8.76
C MET A 82 -6.45 -2.38 10.11
N ASN A 83 -7.59 -1.72 10.24
CA ASN A 83 -8.07 -1.44 11.60
C ASN A 83 -9.57 -1.27 11.69
N HIS A 84 -10.25 -2.26 12.29
CA HIS A 84 -11.60 -2.31 12.88
C HIS A 84 -12.80 -1.49 12.32
N PHE A 85 -12.66 -0.71 11.25
CA PHE A 85 -13.71 0.05 10.62
C PHE A 85 -14.13 -0.67 9.35
N LYS A 86 -15.32 -1.27 9.44
CA LYS A 86 -16.04 -1.95 8.36
C LYS A 86 -16.37 -1.06 7.15
N ASP A 87 -15.91 0.19 7.10
CA ASP A 87 -16.23 1.12 6.03
C ASP A 87 -15.02 1.35 5.14
N ASP A 88 -14.98 0.62 4.02
CA ASP A 88 -14.07 0.89 2.92
C ASP A 88 -14.30 2.30 2.31
N GLY A 89 -15.30 3.06 2.78
CA GLY A 89 -15.65 4.42 2.35
C GLY A 89 -14.49 5.41 2.43
N ASP A 90 -13.73 5.44 3.54
CA ASP A 90 -12.57 6.34 3.66
C ASP A 90 -11.48 5.98 2.62
N ALA A 91 -11.34 4.69 2.30
CA ALA A 91 -10.35 4.22 1.33
C ALA A 91 -10.77 4.60 -0.07
N VAL A 92 -12.06 4.45 -0.40
CA VAL A 92 -12.66 4.90 -1.64
C VAL A 92 -12.50 6.42 -1.80
N GLU A 93 -12.83 7.22 -0.78
CA GLU A 93 -12.71 8.67 -0.82
C GLU A 93 -11.26 9.11 -1.06
N SER A 94 -10.31 8.47 -0.38
CA SER A 94 -8.88 8.76 -0.50
C SER A 94 -8.36 8.45 -1.90
N LEU A 95 -8.74 7.31 -2.47
CA LEU A 95 -8.36 6.93 -3.83
C LEU A 95 -9.01 7.84 -4.88
N ILE A 96 -10.28 8.25 -4.68
CA ILE A 96 -10.95 9.23 -5.54
C ILE A 96 -10.24 10.59 -5.50
N LYS A 97 -9.82 11.06 -4.32
CA LYS A 97 -9.00 12.27 -4.19
C LYS A 97 -7.66 12.14 -4.92
N ALA A 98 -7.01 10.98 -4.83
CA ALA A 98 -5.74 10.73 -5.51
C ALA A 98 -5.89 10.86 -7.04
N ILE A 99 -6.89 10.20 -7.64
CA ILE A 99 -7.14 10.30 -9.09
C ILE A 99 -7.62 11.69 -9.53
N GLY A 100 -8.25 12.45 -8.62
CA GLY A 100 -8.62 13.85 -8.84
C GLY A 100 -7.41 14.80 -8.89
N LEU A 101 -6.33 14.46 -8.19
CA LEU A 101 -5.06 15.19 -8.23
C LEU A 101 -4.18 14.74 -9.40
N GLU A 102 -4.15 13.45 -9.69
CA GLU A 102 -3.34 12.83 -10.74
C GLU A 102 -4.12 11.69 -11.41
N GLN A 103 -4.55 11.87 -12.65
CA GLN A 103 -5.39 10.86 -13.34
C GLN A 103 -4.59 9.63 -13.76
N LYS A 104 -3.27 9.74 -13.90
CA LYS A 104 -2.40 8.68 -14.43
C LYS A 104 -1.88 7.76 -13.31
N LEU A 105 -2.81 7.13 -12.59
CA LEU A 105 -2.55 6.26 -11.43
C LEU A 105 -3.20 4.88 -11.59
N PRO A 106 -2.62 3.95 -12.37
CA PRO A 106 -3.15 2.60 -12.57
C PRO A 106 -3.46 1.86 -11.27
N ILE A 107 -2.55 1.95 -10.28
CA ILE A 107 -2.73 1.32 -8.96
C ILE A 107 -3.96 1.84 -8.20
N ALA A 108 -4.29 3.14 -8.34
CA ALA A 108 -5.46 3.71 -7.67
C ALA A 108 -6.76 3.17 -8.27
N TYR A 109 -6.82 3.06 -9.59
CA TYR A 109 -7.94 2.43 -10.29
C TYR A 109 -8.06 0.95 -9.97
N TYR A 110 -6.94 0.22 -9.90
CA TYR A 110 -6.95 -1.19 -9.49
C TYR A 110 -7.58 -1.38 -8.11
N ARG A 111 -7.14 -0.59 -7.13
CA ARG A 111 -7.65 -0.67 -5.74
C ARG A 111 -9.13 -0.26 -5.66
N LEU A 112 -9.56 0.75 -6.41
CA LEU A 112 -10.98 1.11 -6.54
C LEU A 112 -11.81 -0.02 -7.16
N GLY A 113 -11.27 -0.69 -8.19
CA GLY A 113 -11.89 -1.85 -8.83
C GLY A 113 -12.08 -3.00 -7.86
N PHE A 114 -11.03 -3.32 -7.08
CA PHE A 114 -11.08 -4.35 -6.03
C PHE A 114 -12.14 -4.02 -4.96
N LEU A 115 -12.17 -2.78 -4.46
CA LEU A 115 -13.18 -2.36 -3.48
C LEU A 115 -14.60 -2.42 -4.06
N ALA A 116 -14.80 -1.99 -5.30
CA ALA A 116 -16.08 -2.10 -5.98
C ALA A 116 -16.51 -3.57 -6.15
N TYR A 117 -15.58 -4.46 -6.52
CA TYR A 117 -15.81 -5.90 -6.64
C TYR A 117 -16.24 -6.52 -5.30
N LYS A 118 -15.49 -6.24 -4.22
CA LYS A 118 -15.78 -6.69 -2.86
C LYS A 118 -17.19 -6.30 -2.39
N HIS A 119 -17.68 -5.14 -2.82
CA HIS A 119 -19.03 -4.66 -2.49
C HIS A 119 -20.13 -5.06 -3.48
N GLY A 120 -19.84 -5.96 -4.43
CA GLY A 120 -20.81 -6.38 -5.46
C GLY A 120 -21.19 -5.28 -6.46
N LYS A 121 -20.45 -4.17 -6.51
CA LYS A 121 -20.65 -3.06 -7.45
C LYS A 121 -19.96 -3.37 -8.78
N TYR A 122 -20.32 -4.48 -9.40
CA TYR A 122 -19.59 -5.06 -10.54
C TYR A 122 -19.51 -4.13 -11.75
N GLY A 123 -20.56 -3.36 -12.05
CA GLY A 123 -20.50 -2.35 -13.13
C GLY A 123 -19.46 -1.24 -12.88
N SER A 124 -19.26 -0.84 -11.62
CA SER A 124 -18.18 0.09 -11.26
C SER A 124 -16.81 -0.59 -11.31
N ALA A 125 -16.73 -1.85 -10.85
CA ALA A 125 -15.51 -2.64 -10.90
C ALA A 125 -14.98 -2.80 -12.34
N VAL A 126 -15.86 -3.12 -13.30
CA VAL A 126 -15.52 -3.18 -14.74
C VAL A 126 -14.84 -1.88 -15.19
N ARG A 127 -15.45 -0.72 -14.91
CA ARG A 127 -14.90 0.57 -15.32
C ARG A 127 -13.54 0.85 -14.70
N TYR A 128 -13.38 0.55 -13.42
CA TYR A 128 -12.12 0.78 -12.72
C TYR A 128 -11.01 -0.15 -13.19
N PHE A 129 -11.26 -1.45 -13.38
CA PHE A 129 -10.24 -2.36 -13.90
C PHE A 129 -9.83 -2.03 -15.34
N GLN A 130 -10.77 -1.60 -16.19
CA GLN A 130 -10.43 -1.10 -17.53
C GLN A 130 -9.50 0.12 -17.48
N GLN A 131 -9.71 1.05 -16.54
CA GLN A 131 -8.80 2.19 -16.36
C GLN A 131 -7.45 1.73 -15.80
N ALA A 132 -7.45 0.80 -14.83
CA ALA A 132 -6.22 0.27 -14.25
C ALA A 132 -5.31 -0.41 -15.30
N LEU A 133 -5.91 -1.09 -16.28
CA LEU A 133 -5.23 -1.77 -17.37
C LEU A 133 -4.92 -0.85 -18.56
N ASN A 134 -5.37 0.40 -18.54
CA ASN A 134 -5.11 1.34 -19.63
C ASN A 134 -3.66 1.85 -19.57
N ARG A 135 -2.83 1.38 -20.50
CA ARG A 135 -1.42 1.79 -20.63
C ARG A 135 -1.21 3.30 -20.81
N GLN A 136 -2.21 4.04 -21.29
CA GLN A 136 -2.14 5.50 -21.41
C GLN A 136 -2.11 6.22 -20.04
N LEU A 137 -2.53 5.53 -18.98
CA LEU A 137 -2.49 6.03 -17.61
C LEU A 137 -1.15 5.77 -16.92
N LEU A 138 -0.16 5.15 -17.58
CA LEU A 138 1.17 4.97 -17.02
C LEU A 138 2.02 6.24 -17.20
N ASN A 139 2.18 7.02 -16.13
CA ASN A 139 3.09 8.17 -16.10
C ASN A 139 4.29 7.93 -15.19
N ASP A 140 4.02 7.43 -13.98
CA ASP A 140 5.02 7.16 -12.97
C ASP A 140 5.08 5.64 -12.73
N PRO A 141 6.22 4.98 -13.03
CA PRO A 141 6.39 3.55 -12.80
C PRO A 141 6.10 3.12 -11.36
N ARG A 142 6.22 4.02 -10.37
CA ARG A 142 5.91 3.73 -8.96
C ARG A 142 4.44 3.43 -8.71
N TYR A 143 3.56 3.85 -9.61
CA TYR A 143 2.12 3.65 -9.53
C TYR A 143 1.58 2.71 -10.61
N ALA A 144 2.48 2.04 -11.34
CA ALA A 144 2.10 0.95 -12.24
C ALA A 144 1.55 -0.25 -11.45
N LEU A 145 0.97 -1.20 -12.17
CA LEU A 145 0.66 -2.52 -11.64
C LEU A 145 1.88 -3.43 -11.85
N ASN A 146 2.14 -4.36 -10.94
CA ASN A 146 3.05 -5.48 -11.22
C ASN A 146 2.32 -6.57 -12.03
N GLN A 147 3.07 -7.56 -12.54
CA GLN A 147 2.52 -8.62 -13.37
C GLN A 147 1.36 -9.38 -12.71
N GLN A 148 1.46 -9.69 -11.42
CA GLN A 148 0.38 -10.38 -10.70
C GLN A 148 -0.87 -9.51 -10.57
N GLN A 149 -0.71 -8.21 -10.31
CA GLN A 149 -1.81 -7.25 -10.24
C GLN A 149 -2.48 -7.04 -11.60
N GLU A 150 -1.71 -7.00 -12.69
CA GLU A 150 -2.28 -6.99 -14.04
C GLU A 150 -3.09 -8.27 -14.31
N PHE A 151 -2.55 -9.43 -13.94
CA PHE A 151 -3.25 -10.71 -14.05
C PHE A 151 -4.54 -10.72 -13.22
N HIS A 152 -4.48 -10.31 -11.95
CA HIS A 152 -5.65 -10.18 -11.09
C HIS A 152 -6.67 -9.17 -11.64
N ALA A 153 -6.22 -8.03 -12.17
CA ALA A 153 -7.11 -7.04 -12.77
C ALA A 153 -7.91 -7.61 -13.95
N HIS A 154 -7.28 -8.43 -14.79
CA HIS A 154 -7.97 -9.15 -15.86
C HIS A 154 -8.98 -10.17 -15.33
N MET A 155 -8.62 -10.94 -14.30
CA MET A 155 -9.51 -11.91 -13.66
C MET A 155 -10.72 -11.23 -13.02
N TYR A 156 -10.50 -10.16 -12.25
CA TYR A 156 -11.59 -9.39 -11.65
C TYR A 156 -12.45 -8.68 -12.70
N LEU A 157 -11.87 -8.19 -13.79
CA LEU A 157 -12.60 -7.62 -14.91
C LEU A 157 -13.52 -8.65 -15.55
N ALA A 158 -13.01 -9.86 -15.83
CA ALA A 158 -13.79 -10.96 -16.38
C ALA A 158 -14.93 -11.35 -15.44
N ASN A 159 -14.64 -11.57 -14.15
CA ASN A 159 -15.67 -11.91 -13.16
C ASN A 159 -16.73 -10.81 -13.05
N SER A 160 -16.31 -9.55 -12.98
CA SER A 160 -17.25 -8.42 -12.90
C SER A 160 -18.17 -8.34 -14.11
N ALA A 161 -17.63 -8.57 -15.32
CA ALA A 161 -18.44 -8.58 -16.54
C ALA A 161 -19.44 -9.74 -16.56
N LEU A 162 -19.03 -10.93 -16.10
CA LEU A 162 -19.90 -12.10 -15.98
C LEU A 162 -21.02 -11.89 -14.96
N TYR A 163 -20.72 -11.29 -13.80
CA TYR A 163 -21.76 -10.93 -12.83
C TYR A 163 -22.76 -9.93 -13.41
N VAL A 164 -22.29 -8.89 -14.12
CA VAL A 164 -23.18 -7.93 -14.78
C VAL A 164 -24.07 -8.63 -15.81
N ALA A 165 -23.51 -9.55 -16.60
CA ALA A 165 -24.27 -10.33 -17.57
C ALA A 165 -25.35 -11.19 -16.88
N SER A 166 -24.98 -11.96 -15.85
CA SER A 166 -25.92 -12.78 -15.06
C SER A 166 -27.08 -11.96 -14.51
N GLN A 167 -26.78 -10.84 -13.84
CA GLN A 167 -27.79 -9.93 -13.29
C GLN A 167 -28.70 -9.34 -14.38
N THR A 168 -28.16 -9.09 -15.58
CA THR A 168 -28.93 -8.57 -16.71
C THR A 168 -29.92 -9.61 -17.21
N TYR A 169 -29.49 -10.87 -17.38
CA TYR A 169 -30.38 -11.96 -17.80
C TYR A 169 -31.47 -12.22 -16.77
N GLU A 170 -31.14 -12.28 -15.47
CA GLU A 170 -32.13 -12.40 -14.39
C GLU A 170 -33.15 -11.26 -14.44
N THR A 171 -32.71 -10.03 -14.70
CA THR A 171 -33.62 -8.87 -14.83
C THR A 171 -34.53 -9.02 -16.06
N MET A 172 -34.01 -9.51 -17.18
CA MET A 172 -34.77 -9.70 -18.42
C MET A 172 -35.87 -10.77 -18.27
N GLU A 173 -35.57 -11.89 -17.61
CA GLU A 173 -36.55 -12.96 -17.32
C GLU A 173 -37.74 -12.46 -16.50
N ASN A 174 -37.53 -11.44 -15.68
CA ASN A 174 -38.57 -10.84 -14.84
C ASN A 174 -39.39 -9.73 -15.55
N LEU A 175 -39.14 -9.44 -16.84
CA LEU A 175 -39.89 -8.41 -17.57
C LEU A 175 -41.29 -8.88 -17.98
N PRO A 176 -42.32 -8.02 -17.89
CA PRO A 176 -43.72 -8.41 -18.16
C PRO A 176 -44.01 -8.81 -19.61
N TYR A 177 -43.10 -8.54 -20.54
CA TYR A 177 -43.20 -8.88 -21.96
C TYR A 177 -42.16 -9.92 -22.41
N PHE A 178 -41.51 -10.60 -21.45
CA PHE A 178 -40.52 -11.62 -21.76
C PHE A 178 -41.17 -12.77 -22.56
N GLN A 179 -40.66 -13.02 -23.77
CA GLN A 179 -41.03 -14.16 -24.61
C GLN A 179 -39.80 -15.08 -24.72
N GLU A 180 -39.81 -16.19 -23.96
CA GLU A 180 -38.71 -17.19 -23.93
C GLU A 180 -38.29 -17.66 -25.32
N GLU A 181 -39.24 -17.72 -26.25
CA GLU A 181 -39.08 -18.29 -27.60
C GLU A 181 -38.20 -17.44 -28.55
N GLN A 182 -37.79 -16.23 -28.16
CA GLN A 182 -37.05 -15.30 -29.04
C GLN A 182 -35.59 -15.04 -28.65
N LEU A 183 -35.14 -15.48 -27.48
CA LEU A 183 -33.76 -15.26 -27.05
C LEU A 183 -32.90 -16.50 -27.32
N PRO A 184 -31.68 -16.34 -27.87
CA PRO A 184 -30.70 -17.41 -27.84
C PRO A 184 -30.43 -17.75 -26.37
N ASN A 185 -30.87 -18.94 -25.93
CA ASN A 185 -30.71 -19.40 -24.54
C ASN A 185 -29.21 -19.53 -24.22
N PRO A 186 -28.61 -18.58 -23.49
CA PRO A 186 -27.21 -18.69 -23.11
C PRO A 186 -27.17 -19.68 -21.95
N GLU A 187 -26.49 -20.81 -22.11
CA GLU A 187 -26.21 -21.67 -20.96
C GLU A 187 -25.40 -20.85 -19.94
N LEU A 188 -26.03 -20.49 -18.81
CA LEU A 188 -25.36 -19.77 -17.72
C LEU A 188 -24.44 -20.69 -16.91
N SER A 189 -24.62 -22.02 -17.02
CA SER A 189 -23.85 -23.02 -16.26
C SER A 189 -22.33 -22.93 -16.49
N PRO A 190 -21.80 -22.86 -17.73
CA PRO A 190 -20.37 -22.65 -17.95
C PRO A 190 -19.82 -21.33 -17.40
N LEU A 191 -20.67 -20.29 -17.31
CA LEU A 191 -20.28 -19.00 -16.74
C LEU A 191 -20.08 -19.10 -15.22
N PHE A 192 -20.98 -19.80 -14.52
CA PHE A 192 -20.87 -20.02 -13.08
C PHE A 192 -19.67 -20.88 -12.70
N GLU A 193 -19.33 -21.90 -13.51
CA GLU A 193 -18.12 -22.70 -13.34
C GLU A 193 -16.85 -21.85 -13.51
N THR A 194 -16.83 -20.99 -14.52
CA THR A 194 -15.72 -20.06 -14.78
C THR A 194 -15.56 -19.07 -13.62
N LEU A 195 -16.66 -18.47 -13.16
CA LEU A 195 -16.68 -17.55 -12.00
C LEU A 195 -16.10 -18.24 -10.77
N SER A 196 -16.63 -19.41 -10.41
CA SER A 196 -16.19 -20.17 -9.23
C SER A 196 -14.71 -20.53 -9.28
N SER A 197 -14.23 -20.94 -10.46
CA SER A 197 -12.82 -21.27 -10.69
C SER A 197 -11.92 -20.05 -10.53
N ASN A 198 -12.33 -18.91 -11.09
CA ASN A 198 -11.59 -17.66 -10.99
C ASN A 198 -11.55 -17.12 -9.56
N GLU A 199 -12.67 -17.18 -8.83
CA GLU A 199 -12.71 -16.76 -7.42
C GLU A 199 -11.81 -17.61 -6.54
N LYS A 200 -11.85 -18.93 -6.73
CA LYS A 200 -10.95 -19.85 -6.03
C LYS A 200 -9.49 -19.55 -6.33
N TYR A 201 -9.15 -19.27 -7.58
CA TYR A 201 -7.79 -18.87 -7.95
C TYR A 201 -7.38 -17.58 -7.20
N LEU A 202 -8.21 -16.54 -7.28
CA LEU A 202 -7.94 -15.24 -6.65
C LEU A 202 -7.76 -15.36 -5.13
N GLN A 203 -8.58 -16.19 -4.48
CA GLN A 203 -8.45 -16.51 -3.06
C GLN A 203 -7.12 -17.22 -2.74
N ASN A 204 -6.76 -18.21 -3.56
CA ASN A 204 -5.53 -18.98 -3.37
C ASN A 204 -4.25 -18.22 -3.70
N HIS A 205 -4.36 -17.03 -4.30
CA HIS A 205 -3.22 -16.22 -4.75
C HIS A 205 -3.30 -14.79 -4.19
N ALA A 206 -4.03 -14.60 -3.08
CA ALA A 206 -4.31 -13.27 -2.51
C ALA A 206 -3.10 -12.61 -1.83
N PHE A 207 -2.12 -13.41 -1.37
CA PHE A 207 -0.94 -12.95 -0.66
C PHE A 207 0.33 -13.34 -1.40
N TYR A 208 1.37 -12.52 -1.28
CA TYR A 208 2.73 -12.91 -1.57
C TYR A 208 3.34 -13.59 -0.35
N LYS A 209 4.12 -14.64 -0.61
CA LYS A 209 5.07 -15.26 0.30
C LYS A 209 6.46 -15.13 -0.28
N ILE A 210 7.29 -14.30 0.36
CA ILE A 210 8.65 -14.02 -0.09
C ILE A 210 9.66 -14.53 0.93
N THR A 211 10.57 -15.36 0.47
CA THR A 211 11.76 -15.84 1.20
C THR A 211 13.00 -15.41 0.43
N LYS A 212 14.19 -15.67 0.97
CA LYS A 212 15.46 -15.36 0.29
C LYS A 212 15.54 -15.91 -1.15
N ASN A 213 15.00 -17.11 -1.39
CA ASN A 213 15.21 -17.83 -2.66
C ASN A 213 13.95 -17.91 -3.53
N LYS A 214 12.79 -17.50 -3.02
CA LYS A 214 11.51 -17.77 -3.66
C LYS A 214 10.50 -16.68 -3.35
N THR A 215 9.85 -16.20 -4.41
CA THR A 215 8.64 -15.40 -4.37
C THR A 215 7.51 -16.22 -4.96
N GLU A 216 6.46 -16.43 -4.20
CA GLU A 216 5.25 -17.12 -4.66
C GLU A 216 4.00 -16.43 -4.11
N THR A 217 2.83 -16.85 -4.59
CA THR A 217 1.56 -16.42 -4.03
C THR A 217 0.88 -17.56 -3.27
N CYS A 218 0.06 -17.21 -2.29
CA CYS A 218 -0.67 -18.15 -1.46
C CYS A 218 -2.00 -17.57 -0.98
N SER A 219 -2.81 -18.43 -0.37
CA SER A 219 -4.09 -18.02 0.24
C SER A 219 -3.86 -17.31 1.57
N LYS A 220 -4.93 -16.73 2.10
CA LYS A 220 -4.91 -16.16 3.46
C LYS A 220 -4.73 -17.25 4.51
N GLU A 221 -5.45 -18.36 4.36
CA GLU A 221 -5.39 -19.51 5.24
C GLU A 221 -3.98 -20.08 5.29
N ALA A 222 -3.29 -20.17 4.14
CA ALA A 222 -1.88 -20.57 4.10
C ALA A 222 -0.94 -19.60 4.81
N CYS A 223 -1.27 -18.30 4.87
CA CYS A 223 -0.52 -17.33 5.67
C CYS A 223 -0.76 -17.53 7.17
N GLU A 224 -2.01 -17.75 7.55
CA GLU A 224 -2.42 -18.01 8.95
C GLU A 224 -1.81 -19.32 9.46
N ASP A 225 -1.84 -20.40 8.67
CA ASP A 225 -1.20 -21.67 8.98
C ASP A 225 0.32 -21.52 9.19
N LEU A 226 1.00 -20.72 8.36
CA LEU A 226 2.43 -20.45 8.49
C LEU A 226 2.74 -19.64 9.75
N TYR A 227 1.90 -18.65 10.04
CA TYR A 227 2.02 -17.83 11.24
C TYR A 227 1.80 -18.67 12.51
N GLU A 228 0.82 -19.56 12.54
CA GLU A 228 0.56 -20.45 13.68
C GLU A 228 1.63 -21.55 13.84
N ASN A 229 2.23 -22.01 12.73
CA ASN A 229 3.19 -23.10 12.71
C ASN A 229 4.57 -22.66 12.20
N SER A 230 5.03 -21.47 12.59
CA SER A 230 6.30 -20.91 12.14
C SER A 230 7.49 -21.79 12.54
N GLU A 231 8.50 -21.90 11.68
CA GLU A 231 9.68 -22.71 11.95
C GLU A 231 10.56 -22.07 13.04
N PRO A 232 11.22 -22.86 13.90
CA PRO A 232 12.19 -22.34 14.85
C PRO A 232 13.33 -21.58 14.15
N ASN A 233 13.71 -20.44 14.72
CA ASN A 233 14.71 -19.50 14.22
C ASN A 233 14.38 -18.85 12.87
N GLU A 234 13.10 -18.83 12.46
CA GLU A 234 12.64 -18.06 11.30
C GLU A 234 12.01 -16.74 11.72
N LEU A 235 12.39 -15.66 11.03
CA LEU A 235 11.75 -14.36 11.16
C LEU A 235 10.56 -14.26 10.21
N VAL A 236 9.34 -14.14 10.74
CA VAL A 236 8.15 -13.92 9.93
C VAL A 236 7.70 -12.46 10.07
N LEU A 237 7.65 -11.74 8.96
CA LEU A 237 7.05 -10.40 8.87
C LEU A 237 5.72 -10.52 8.14
N TYR A 238 4.62 -10.35 8.87
CA TYR A 238 3.28 -10.51 8.34
C TYR A 238 2.50 -9.19 8.33
N PHE A 239 2.23 -8.68 7.13
CA PHE A 239 1.29 -7.59 6.89
C PHE A 239 -0.12 -8.21 6.79
N ASN A 240 -0.75 -8.44 7.94
CA ASN A 240 -2.07 -9.04 7.97
C ASN A 240 -3.17 -7.98 7.77
N ASP A 241 -4.45 -8.40 7.68
CA ASP A 241 -5.57 -7.48 7.44
C ASP A 241 -5.88 -6.56 8.66
N ARG A 242 -5.10 -6.54 9.73
CA ARG A 242 -5.35 -5.79 10.98
C ARG A 242 -4.09 -5.15 11.60
N GLU A 243 -2.95 -5.78 11.46
CA GLU A 243 -1.74 -5.45 12.21
C GLU A 243 -0.53 -5.85 11.36
N ASN A 244 0.56 -5.11 11.54
CA ASN A 244 1.85 -5.56 11.05
C ASN A 244 2.49 -6.34 12.20
N ILE A 245 2.64 -7.64 12.00
CA ILE A 245 3.16 -8.55 13.02
C ILE A 245 4.57 -8.96 12.65
N LEU A 246 5.44 -8.94 13.65
CA LEU A 246 6.74 -9.58 13.61
C LEU A 246 6.71 -10.78 14.55
N LEU A 247 7.08 -11.95 14.04
CA LEU A 247 7.08 -13.21 14.78
C LEU A 247 8.46 -13.85 14.69
N PHE A 248 8.96 -14.34 15.82
CA PHE A 248 10.21 -15.10 15.92
C PHE A 248 10.14 -16.05 17.10
N ASN A 249 10.43 -17.35 16.89
CA ASN A 249 10.42 -18.38 17.94
C ASN A 249 9.13 -18.45 18.78
N GLY A 250 7.97 -18.16 18.17
CA GLY A 250 6.67 -18.17 18.85
C GLY A 250 6.35 -16.91 19.65
N GLU A 251 7.29 -15.96 19.75
CA GLU A 251 7.05 -14.63 20.35
C GLU A 251 6.69 -13.63 19.25
N GLU A 252 5.72 -12.77 19.51
CA GLU A 252 5.23 -11.79 18.54
C GLU A 252 5.20 -10.36 19.08
N VAL A 253 5.34 -9.41 18.16
CA VAL A 253 5.17 -7.99 18.44
C VAL A 253 4.47 -7.29 17.28
N ILE A 254 3.46 -6.47 17.63
CA ILE A 254 2.82 -5.56 16.68
C ILE A 254 3.73 -4.35 16.49
N ILE A 255 4.08 -4.07 15.24
CA ILE A 255 5.00 -2.98 14.87
C ILE A 255 4.28 -1.91 14.04
N THR A 256 4.85 -0.71 14.04
CA THR A 256 4.27 0.37 13.23
C THR A 256 4.45 0.10 11.74
N PRO A 257 3.60 0.67 10.86
CA PRO A 257 3.76 0.44 9.43
C PRO A 257 5.12 0.93 8.88
N THR A 258 5.69 2.03 9.40
CA THR A 258 7.05 2.44 8.99
C THR A 258 8.08 1.41 9.40
N GLN A 259 8.03 0.88 10.63
CA GLN A 259 8.91 -0.20 11.07
C GLN A 259 8.76 -1.43 10.17
N ALA A 260 7.53 -1.87 9.89
CA ALA A 260 7.25 -3.02 9.04
C ALA A 260 7.81 -2.85 7.63
N ASN A 261 7.58 -1.69 7.01
CA ASN A 261 8.10 -1.40 5.67
C ASN A 261 9.63 -1.25 5.65
N MET A 262 10.24 -0.74 6.73
CA MET A 262 11.70 -0.69 6.86
C MET A 262 12.29 -2.10 6.98
N ILE A 263 11.73 -2.97 7.83
CA ILE A 263 12.16 -4.38 7.95
C ILE A 263 12.01 -5.07 6.60
N ARG A 264 10.85 -4.94 5.94
CA ARG A 264 10.64 -5.47 4.59
C ARG A 264 11.72 -5.00 3.62
N HIS A 265 12.05 -3.71 3.64
CA HIS A 265 13.09 -3.16 2.76
C HIS A 265 14.48 -3.75 3.07
N PHE A 266 14.83 -3.91 4.34
CA PHE A 266 16.08 -4.57 4.73
C PHE A 266 16.13 -6.02 4.23
N LEU A 267 15.09 -6.80 4.50
CA LEU A 267 15.02 -8.23 4.14
C LEU A 267 15.06 -8.45 2.63
N LEU A 268 14.43 -7.56 1.85
CA LEU A 268 14.18 -7.80 0.43
C LEU A 268 15.07 -6.97 -0.53
N SER A 269 15.83 -5.99 -0.05
CA SER A 269 16.60 -5.09 -0.95
C SER A 269 17.95 -4.64 -0.44
N SER A 270 18.30 -4.94 0.81
CA SER A 270 19.61 -4.59 1.36
C SER A 270 20.56 -5.78 1.33
N SER A 271 21.82 -5.51 1.05
CA SER A 271 22.92 -6.46 1.23
C SER A 271 24.17 -5.71 1.64
N LYS A 272 25.25 -6.42 1.93
CA LYS A 272 26.54 -5.79 2.23
C LYS A 272 27.06 -4.94 1.05
N GLU A 273 26.80 -5.38 -0.18
CA GLU A 273 27.19 -4.71 -1.43
C GLU A 273 26.26 -3.54 -1.75
N ASN A 274 24.99 -3.62 -1.34
CA ASN A 274 23.98 -2.59 -1.51
C ASN A 274 23.32 -2.22 -0.18
N PRO A 275 24.05 -1.56 0.74
CA PRO A 275 23.51 -1.22 2.05
C PRO A 275 22.59 0.01 1.95
N CYS A 276 21.61 0.08 2.86
CA CYS A 276 20.69 1.18 2.97
C CYS A 276 21.35 2.40 3.60
N THR A 277 21.21 3.56 2.94
CA THR A 277 21.64 4.85 3.49
C THR A 277 20.43 5.75 3.74
N ARG A 278 20.66 6.88 4.39
CA ARG A 278 19.63 7.90 4.62
C ARG A 278 19.03 8.43 3.30
N ILE A 279 19.75 8.30 2.18
CA ILE A 279 19.29 8.70 0.84
C ILE A 279 18.37 7.63 0.27
N THR A 280 18.74 6.35 0.35
CA THR A 280 17.92 5.26 -0.18
C THR A 280 16.64 5.06 0.62
N MET A 281 16.70 5.33 1.94
CA MET A 281 15.58 5.19 2.88
C MET A 281 14.77 6.50 3.08
N ARG A 282 15.06 7.57 2.35
CA ARG A 282 14.42 8.90 2.56
C ARG A 282 12.89 8.88 2.55
N TYR A 283 12.29 7.96 1.79
CA TYR A 283 10.83 7.86 1.66
C TYR A 283 10.10 7.47 2.95
N PHE A 284 10.82 6.97 3.96
CA PHE A 284 10.28 6.67 5.29
C PHE A 284 10.22 7.88 6.22
N TYR A 285 10.79 9.03 5.84
CA TYR A 285 11.00 10.17 6.74
C TYR A 285 10.28 11.47 6.33
N GLY A 286 9.41 11.43 5.31
CA GLY A 286 8.66 12.62 4.85
C GLY A 286 9.52 13.69 4.16
N ARG A 287 9.13 14.96 4.30
CA ARG A 287 9.96 16.11 3.91
C ARG A 287 11.20 16.18 4.78
N THR A 288 12.33 16.39 4.13
CA THR A 288 13.64 16.24 4.74
C THR A 288 14.45 17.51 4.53
N GLY A 289 14.59 18.35 5.57
CA GLY A 289 15.45 19.55 5.55
C GLY A 289 15.18 20.55 4.42
N SER A 290 15.90 21.68 4.43
CA SER A 290 15.91 22.64 3.31
C SER A 290 16.69 22.13 2.09
N ASP A 291 17.46 21.04 2.27
CA ASP A 291 18.29 20.38 1.27
C ASP A 291 17.67 19.10 0.68
N GLY A 292 16.50 18.67 1.17
CA GLY A 292 15.86 17.42 0.73
C GLY A 292 16.52 16.17 1.32
N GLU A 293 17.32 16.30 2.38
CA GLU A 293 18.10 15.20 2.95
C GLU A 293 17.75 14.84 4.40
N VAL A 294 17.58 13.54 4.66
CA VAL A 294 17.36 13.04 6.03
C VAL A 294 18.61 13.35 6.86
N LYS A 295 18.42 14.01 8.00
CA LYS A 295 19.52 14.27 8.95
C LYS A 295 20.14 12.94 9.41
N LYS A 296 21.47 12.86 9.38
CA LYS A 296 22.23 11.65 9.78
C LYS A 296 21.79 11.10 11.14
N ASN A 297 21.63 11.98 12.14
CA ASN A 297 21.22 11.57 13.48
C ASN A 297 19.79 11.01 13.52
N THR A 298 18.87 11.54 12.70
CA THR A 298 17.49 11.04 12.60
C THR A 298 17.47 9.64 12.00
N PHE A 299 18.24 9.42 10.93
CA PHE A 299 18.41 8.11 10.32
C PHE A 299 18.96 7.07 11.31
N ILE A 300 20.09 7.37 11.95
CA ILE A 300 20.73 6.48 12.94
C ILE A 300 19.78 6.15 14.10
N LYS A 301 19.11 7.16 14.67
CA LYS A 301 18.14 6.94 15.76
C LYS A 301 16.95 6.09 15.33
N SER A 302 16.50 6.21 14.08
CA SER A 302 15.41 5.40 13.55
C SER A 302 15.82 3.93 13.39
N ILE A 303 17.04 3.65 12.92
CA ILE A 303 17.55 2.27 12.88
C ILE A 303 17.74 1.70 14.29
N GLU A 304 18.22 2.51 15.23
CA GLU A 304 18.40 2.03 16.61
C GLU A 304 17.06 1.72 17.28
N ARG A 305 16.02 2.53 17.07
CA ARG A 305 14.65 2.22 17.51
C ARG A 305 14.16 0.90 16.90
N LEU A 306 14.45 0.66 15.62
CA LEU A 306 14.08 -0.58 14.96
C LEU A 306 14.76 -1.80 15.61
N ARG A 307 16.07 -1.72 15.85
CA ARG A 307 16.84 -2.78 16.52
C ARG A 307 16.35 -3.06 17.94
N VAL A 308 15.94 -2.02 18.68
CA VAL A 308 15.31 -2.21 20.01
C VAL A 308 14.03 -3.02 19.90
N THR A 309 13.18 -2.76 18.90
CA THR A 309 11.97 -3.55 18.63
C THR A 309 12.28 -4.99 18.22
N LEU A 310 13.32 -5.23 17.40
CA LEU A 310 13.73 -6.60 17.06
C LEU A 310 14.17 -7.38 18.32
N ARG A 311 14.96 -6.74 19.18
CA ARG A 311 15.45 -7.34 20.43
C ARG A 311 14.36 -7.59 21.47
N SER A 312 13.18 -6.98 21.37
CA SER A 312 12.11 -7.20 22.35
C SER A 312 11.44 -8.57 22.24
N ILE A 313 11.65 -9.28 21.12
CA ILE A 313 11.19 -10.66 20.89
C ILE A 313 12.37 -11.59 20.54
N ASP A 314 13.54 -11.33 21.17
CA ASP A 314 14.74 -12.17 21.09
C ASP A 314 15.29 -12.43 19.67
N ILE A 315 14.95 -11.59 18.69
CA ILE A 315 15.58 -11.65 17.36
C ILE A 315 17.06 -11.27 17.49
N PRO A 316 18.01 -12.06 16.94
CA PRO A 316 19.42 -11.73 16.96
C PRO A 316 19.71 -10.42 16.21
N GLU A 317 20.92 -9.89 16.35
CA GLU A 317 21.31 -8.68 15.63
C GLU A 317 21.43 -8.99 14.12
N ILE A 318 20.35 -8.75 13.38
CA ILE A 318 20.21 -9.08 11.95
C ILE A 318 20.52 -7.91 11.00
N ILE A 319 20.60 -6.69 11.52
CA ILE A 319 20.93 -5.49 10.76
C ILE A 319 22.35 -5.08 11.13
N ASP A 320 23.30 -5.21 10.22
CA ASP A 320 24.69 -4.77 10.42
C ASP A 320 24.89 -3.31 10.01
N VAL A 321 25.99 -2.72 10.47
CA VAL A 321 26.42 -1.36 10.10
C VAL A 321 27.70 -1.41 9.28
N THR A 322 27.79 -0.55 8.26
CA THR A 322 28.99 -0.38 7.43
C THR A 322 29.22 1.09 7.06
N GLN A 323 30.37 1.36 6.46
CA GLN A 323 30.63 2.63 5.77
C GLN A 323 30.45 2.42 4.28
N TYR A 324 29.56 3.19 3.66
CA TYR A 324 29.29 3.13 2.23
C TYR A 324 29.31 4.54 1.66
N ARG A 325 30.18 4.78 0.67
CA ARG A 325 30.34 6.08 0.00
C ARG A 325 30.51 7.27 0.96
N GLY A 326 31.20 7.06 2.09
CA GLY A 326 31.50 8.10 3.07
C GLY A 326 30.38 8.37 4.09
N GLU A 327 29.31 7.57 4.11
CA GLU A 327 28.25 7.66 5.13
C GLU A 327 27.99 6.33 5.84
N THR A 328 27.38 6.43 7.02
CA THR A 328 26.88 5.27 7.79
C THR A 328 25.73 4.63 7.04
N ALA A 329 25.85 3.33 6.78
CA ALA A 329 24.85 2.54 6.08
C ALA A 329 24.55 1.24 6.83
N TYR A 330 23.40 0.64 6.55
CA TYR A 330 22.92 -0.55 7.25
C TYR A 330 22.42 -1.61 6.27
N TYR A 331 22.56 -2.89 6.59
CA TYR A 331 22.08 -3.97 5.73
C TYR A 331 21.67 -5.19 6.55
N PHE A 332 20.76 -6.00 6.00
CA PHE A 332 20.40 -7.31 6.54
C PHE A 332 21.54 -8.30 6.33
N ASN A 333 22.05 -8.90 7.41
CA ASN A 333 23.25 -9.75 7.39
C ASN A 333 22.97 -11.23 7.09
N GLU A 334 21.71 -11.58 6.80
CA GLU A 334 21.27 -12.93 6.44
C GLU A 334 21.53 -14.01 7.53
N SER A 335 21.72 -13.60 8.78
CA SER A 335 21.99 -14.52 9.89
C SER A 335 20.78 -15.40 10.28
N VAL A 336 19.57 -15.01 9.88
CA VAL A 336 18.34 -15.79 10.09
C VAL A 336 17.58 -15.98 8.78
N PRO A 337 16.92 -17.13 8.56
CA PRO A 337 15.92 -17.25 7.51
C PRO A 337 14.74 -16.32 7.79
N PHE A 338 14.06 -15.89 6.73
CA PHE A 338 12.90 -15.03 6.84
C PHE A 338 11.81 -15.42 5.85
N THR A 339 10.58 -15.09 6.24
CA THR A 339 9.40 -15.07 5.38
C THR A 339 8.68 -13.73 5.52
N VAL A 340 8.39 -13.07 4.39
CA VAL A 340 7.59 -11.85 4.32
C VAL A 340 6.25 -12.17 3.64
N LEU A 341 5.15 -11.84 4.33
CA LEU A 341 3.77 -12.09 3.89
C LEU A 341 3.01 -10.77 3.73
N PHE A 342 2.43 -10.50 2.56
CA PHE A 342 1.61 -9.30 2.34
C PHE A 342 0.65 -9.47 1.16
N ARG A 343 -0.44 -8.69 1.14
CA ARG A 343 -1.45 -8.78 0.07
C ARG A 343 -0.88 -8.39 -1.29
N VAL A 344 -1.24 -9.15 -2.32
CA VAL A 344 -0.93 -8.82 -3.72
C VAL A 344 -1.49 -7.43 -4.09
N ASP A 345 -2.67 -7.10 -3.58
CA ASP A 345 -3.35 -5.83 -3.87
C ASP A 345 -2.63 -4.59 -3.31
N GLU A 346 -1.71 -4.80 -2.37
CA GLU A 346 -0.98 -3.75 -1.66
C GLU A 346 0.45 -3.55 -2.16
N ALA A 347 0.95 -4.51 -2.94
CA ALA A 347 2.24 -4.41 -3.61
C ALA A 347 2.29 -3.17 -4.52
N PHE A 348 3.47 -2.55 -4.64
CA PHE A 348 3.72 -1.52 -5.63
C PHE A 348 4.60 -2.10 -6.74
N ALA A 349 4.46 -1.62 -7.98
CA ALA A 349 5.06 -2.22 -9.17
C ALA A 349 6.57 -2.47 -9.13
N ASN A 350 7.31 -1.76 -8.29
CA ASN A 350 8.78 -1.85 -8.23
C ASN A 350 9.30 -2.28 -6.86
N GLU A 351 8.41 -2.70 -5.97
CA GLU A 351 8.78 -3.11 -4.61
C GLU A 351 8.79 -4.64 -4.55
N TYR A 352 9.98 -5.20 -4.77
CA TYR A 352 10.40 -6.55 -4.35
C TYR A 352 9.86 -7.75 -5.12
N VAL A 353 8.98 -7.57 -6.12
CA VAL A 353 8.44 -8.66 -6.94
C VAL A 353 8.69 -8.37 -8.41
N ASN A 354 9.72 -9.01 -8.97
CA ASN A 354 9.98 -9.07 -10.42
C ASN A 354 9.53 -10.42 -10.97
#